data_AF-A0A8T7JG25-F1
#
_entry.id   AF-A0A8T7JG25-F1
#
_cell.length_a   1.000
_cell.length_b   1.000
_cell.length_c   1.000
_cell.angle_alpha   90.00
_cell.angle_beta   90.00
_cell.angle_gamma   90.00
#
_symmetry.space_group_name_H-M   'P 1'
#
loop_
_entity.id
_entity.type
_entity.pdbx_description
1 polymer ?
#
loop_
_entity_poly.entity_id
_entity_poly.type
_entity_poly.pdbx_seq_one_letter_code
_entity_poly.pdbx_strand_id
1 'polypeptide(L)'
;DGSVTVGPNAVQGWKREGYGKINISLGDIWDMVRFTGFWRVLKNNLKVGIKETWNSWYKPGYLKTVQKYCPSLGLKDLQPYPAGIRAQAVMKDGAMVHDFLFASSPRSLHVCNAPSPAATSALPIGAYICEKIIEAQK
;
A
#
# COMPACT_ATOMS: atom_id res chain seq x y z
N ASP A 1 16.58 9.60 -16.78
CA ASP A 1 16.62 11.02 -16.36
C ASP A 1 17.62 11.28 -15.23
N GLY A 2 18.13 10.24 -14.56
CA GLY A 2 19.13 10.40 -13.49
C GLY A 2 18.53 10.86 -12.16
N SER A 3 17.19 10.87 -12.06
CA SER A 3 16.50 11.20 -10.82
C SER A 3 16.53 10.02 -9.85
N VAL A 4 16.55 10.31 -8.55
CA VAL A 4 16.46 9.32 -7.49
C VAL A 4 15.23 9.61 -6.66
N THR A 5 14.32 8.66 -6.59
CA THR A 5 13.17 8.73 -5.70
C THR A 5 13.53 8.14 -4.36
N VAL A 6 13.27 8.86 -3.27
CA VAL A 6 13.38 8.32 -1.92
C VAL A 6 11.99 7.98 -1.40
N GLY A 7 11.85 6.74 -0.96
CA GLY A 7 10.68 6.21 -0.28
C GLY A 7 11.10 5.11 0.70
N PRO A 8 10.26 4.72 1.68
CA PRO A 8 8.82 4.92 1.66
C PRO A 8 8.34 5.88 2.77
N ASN A 9 7.19 6.50 2.50
CA ASN A 9 6.20 6.79 3.53
C ASN A 9 4.91 6.15 3.06
N ALA A 10 4.30 5.31 3.89
CA ALA A 10 2.98 4.75 3.59
C ALA A 10 1.97 5.35 4.56
N VAL A 11 1.00 6.07 4.02
CA VAL A 11 -0.07 6.70 4.80
C VAL A 11 -1.42 6.16 4.39
N GLN A 12 -2.40 6.31 5.27
CA GLN A 12 -3.77 5.89 5.00
C GLN A 12 -4.32 6.64 3.78
N GLY A 13 -4.72 5.89 2.76
CA GLY A 13 -5.49 6.42 1.63
C GLY A 13 -6.97 6.52 2.01
N TRP A 14 -7.58 7.69 1.77
CA TRP A 14 -8.99 7.96 2.07
C TRP A 14 -9.92 7.79 0.85
N LYS A 15 -9.36 7.28 -0.25
CA LYS A 15 -10.05 7.00 -1.52
C LYS A 15 -9.33 5.85 -2.21
N ARG A 16 -10.08 4.86 -2.74
CA ARG A 16 -9.51 3.64 -3.34
C ARG A 16 -8.69 3.93 -4.60
N GLU A 17 -9.12 4.90 -5.41
CA GLU A 17 -8.51 5.25 -6.71
C GLU A 17 -8.12 6.75 -6.75
N GLY A 18 -7.60 7.26 -5.64
CA GLY A 18 -7.21 8.65 -5.49
C GLY A 18 -5.71 8.88 -5.66
N TYR A 19 -5.29 9.49 -6.78
CA TYR A 19 -3.88 9.84 -7.06
C TYR A 19 -3.54 11.33 -6.90
N GLY A 20 -4.52 12.19 -6.57
CA GLY A 20 -4.33 13.62 -6.31
C GLY A 20 -3.65 13.94 -4.96
N LYS A 21 -3.50 15.23 -4.62
CA LYS A 21 -2.95 15.63 -3.30
C LYS A 21 -3.95 15.49 -2.16
N ILE A 22 -5.24 15.64 -2.46
CA ILE A 22 -6.35 15.47 -1.53
C ILE A 22 -7.32 14.49 -2.20
N ASN A 23 -7.38 13.26 -1.69
CA ASN A 23 -8.25 12.22 -2.23
C ASN A 23 -9.13 11.62 -1.15
N ILE A 24 -10.30 12.23 -0.98
CA ILE A 24 -11.29 11.83 0.01
C ILE A 24 -12.52 11.32 -0.74
N SER A 25 -13.02 10.16 -0.33
CA SER A 25 -14.28 9.59 -0.81
C SER A 25 -15.11 9.20 0.40
N LEU A 26 -16.23 9.86 0.61
CA LEU A 26 -17.10 9.58 1.77
C LEU A 26 -17.60 8.13 1.76
N GLY A 27 -17.90 7.59 0.58
CA GLY A 27 -18.29 6.18 0.42
C GLY A 27 -17.18 5.22 0.83
N ASP A 28 -15.95 5.44 0.35
CA ASP A 28 -14.81 4.57 0.69
C ASP A 28 -14.47 4.66 2.17
N ILE A 29 -14.53 5.87 2.75
CA ILE A 29 -14.33 6.10 4.18
C ILE A 29 -15.37 5.32 4.97
N TRP A 30 -16.63 5.40 4.57
CA TRP A 30 -17.73 4.73 5.25
C TRP A 30 -17.58 3.21 5.24
N ASP A 31 -17.19 2.64 4.10
CA ASP A 31 -16.86 1.22 3.98
C ASP A 31 -15.69 0.83 4.89
N MET A 32 -14.64 1.66 4.96
CA MET A 32 -13.47 1.43 5.82
C MET A 32 -13.83 1.46 7.31
N VAL A 33 -14.54 2.49 7.79
CA VAL A 33 -14.83 2.65 9.22
C VAL A 33 -15.86 1.63 9.72
N ARG A 34 -16.73 1.10 8.85
CA ARG A 34 -17.66 0.01 9.20
C ARG A 34 -16.97 -1.35 9.29
N PHE A 35 -15.80 -1.49 8.68
CA PHE A 35 -15.05 -2.73 8.72
C PHE A 35 -14.26 -2.85 10.03
N THR A 36 -14.57 -3.88 10.83
CA THR A 36 -13.93 -4.06 12.16
C THR A 36 -12.43 -4.27 12.09
N GLY A 37 -11.91 -4.87 11.00
CA GLY A 37 -10.48 -5.06 10.78
C GLY A 37 -9.70 -3.74 10.66
N PHE A 38 -10.34 -2.67 10.17
CA PHE A 38 -9.72 -1.34 10.05
C PHE A 38 -9.26 -0.81 11.43
N TRP A 39 -10.16 -0.83 12.41
CA TRP A 39 -9.86 -0.35 13.76
C TRP A 39 -8.80 -1.17 14.46
N ARG A 40 -8.76 -2.49 14.20
CA ARG A 40 -7.75 -3.39 14.75
C ARG A 40 -6.37 -3.11 14.16
N VAL A 41 -6.26 -2.96 12.83
CA VAL A 41 -5.01 -2.53 12.17
C VAL A 41 -4.55 -1.18 12.70
N LEU A 42 -5.45 -0.21 12.77
CA LEU A 42 -5.13 1.14 13.23
C LEU A 42 -4.57 1.11 14.65
N LYS A 43 -5.20 0.37 15.56
CA LYS A 43 -4.71 0.19 16.94
C LYS A 43 -3.33 -0.44 16.98
N ASN A 44 -3.09 -1.49 16.20
CA ASN A 44 -1.83 -2.22 16.19
C ASN A 44 -0.68 -1.41 15.56
N ASN A 45 -0.99 -0.46 14.67
CA ASN A 45 0.01 0.29 13.89
C ASN A 45 -0.02 1.81 14.15
N LEU A 46 -0.71 2.27 15.20
CA LEU A 46 -0.98 3.70 15.44
C LEU A 46 0.29 4.54 15.49
N LYS A 47 1.31 4.05 16.21
CA LYS A 47 2.61 4.75 16.35
C LYS A 47 3.31 4.95 15.01
N VAL A 48 3.29 3.91 14.17
CA VAL A 48 3.87 3.96 12.82
C VAL A 48 3.03 4.88 11.94
N GLY A 49 1.71 4.70 11.91
CA GLY A 49 0.79 5.52 11.11
C GLY A 49 0.90 7.02 11.40
N ILE A 50 0.99 7.43 12.67
CA ILE A 50 1.19 8.83 13.05
C ILE A 50 2.53 9.35 12.54
N LYS A 51 3.61 8.59 12.75
CA LYS A 51 4.96 8.98 12.32
C LYS A 51 5.07 9.15 10.81
N GLU A 52 4.52 8.22 10.04
CA GLU A 52 4.54 8.25 8.58
C GLU A 52 3.67 9.39 8.04
N THR A 53 2.51 9.62 8.65
CA THR A 53 1.63 10.75 8.31
C THR A 53 2.31 12.09 8.58
N TRP A 54 2.96 12.21 9.75
CA TRP A 54 3.73 13.40 10.10
C TRP A 54 4.86 13.66 9.12
N ASN A 55 5.65 12.63 8.80
CA ASN A 55 6.73 12.74 7.82
C ASN A 55 6.22 13.11 6.41
N SER A 56 5.00 12.71 6.05
CA SER A 56 4.41 13.05 4.74
C SER A 56 4.00 14.52 4.65
N TRP A 57 3.62 15.13 5.79
CA TRP A 57 3.21 16.53 5.84
C TRP A 57 4.39 17.48 6.13
N TYR A 58 5.32 17.06 7.00
CA TYR A 58 6.42 17.89 7.48
C TYR A 58 7.76 17.54 6.79
N LYS A 59 8.01 18.19 5.64
CA LYS A 59 9.23 18.00 4.82
C LYS A 59 10.55 18.07 5.60
N PRO A 60 10.76 19.01 6.55
CA PRO A 60 12.03 19.04 7.31
C PRO A 60 12.24 17.82 8.21
N GLY A 61 11.17 17.23 8.76
CA GLY A 61 11.25 15.99 9.52
C GLY A 61 11.59 14.79 8.62
N TYR A 62 11.00 14.76 7.43
CA TYR A 62 11.34 13.76 6.43
C TYR A 62 12.80 13.86 5.98
N LEU A 63 13.30 15.08 5.73
CA LEU A 63 14.69 15.32 5.36
C LEU A 63 15.68 14.71 6.35
N LYS A 64 15.44 14.85 7.67
CA LYS A 64 16.29 14.22 8.70
C LYS A 64 16.33 12.70 8.61
N THR A 65 15.26 12.07 8.11
CA THR A 65 15.21 10.62 7.90
C THR A 65 15.98 10.23 6.64
N VAL A 66 15.83 10.99 5.56
CA VAL A 66 16.53 10.78 4.29
C VAL A 66 18.04 11.02 4.42
N GLN A 67 18.45 12.02 5.20
CA GLN A 67 19.86 12.35 5.45
C GLN A 67 20.65 11.24 6.15
N LYS A 68 19.98 10.25 6.76
CA LYS A 68 20.64 9.03 7.26
C LYS A 68 21.27 8.21 6.13
N TYR A 69 20.70 8.29 4.94
CA TYR A 69 21.16 7.57 3.75
C TYR A 69 22.01 8.47 2.84
N CYS A 70 21.66 9.75 2.72
CA CYS A 70 22.38 10.72 1.90
C CYS A 70 22.48 12.08 2.61
N PRO A 71 23.55 12.33 3.39
CA PRO A 71 23.68 13.55 4.21
C PRO A 71 23.76 14.85 3.44
N SER A 72 24.16 14.81 2.16
CA SER A 72 24.32 16.00 1.31
C SER A 72 22.99 16.59 0.83
N LEU A 73 21.87 15.86 0.99
CA LEU A 73 20.56 16.35 0.56
C LEU A 73 20.06 17.50 1.44
N GLY A 74 19.46 18.48 0.78
CA GLY A 74 18.77 19.61 1.38
C GLY A 74 17.26 19.62 1.09
N LEU A 75 16.56 20.61 1.64
CA LEU A 75 15.10 20.75 1.45
C LEU A 75 14.69 20.99 -0.01
N LYS A 76 15.56 21.64 -0.79
CA LYS A 76 15.30 21.97 -2.20
C LYS A 76 15.33 20.73 -3.11
N ASP A 77 15.98 19.66 -2.67
CA ASP A 77 16.06 18.40 -3.41
C ASP A 77 14.79 17.56 -3.23
N LEU A 78 13.98 17.85 -2.20
CA LEU A 78 12.69 17.20 -1.94
C LEU A 78 11.56 17.78 -2.80
N GLN A 79 11.61 17.42 -4.08
CA GLN A 79 10.62 17.76 -5.10
C GLN A 79 9.37 16.86 -5.00
N PRO A 80 8.18 17.34 -5.42
CA PRO A 80 6.99 16.51 -5.49
C PRO A 80 7.17 15.33 -6.44
N TYR A 81 6.64 14.17 -6.06
CA TYR A 81 6.59 12.98 -6.90
C TYR A 81 5.16 12.39 -6.87
N PRO A 82 4.69 11.73 -7.94
CA PRO A 82 3.37 11.10 -7.94
C PRO A 82 3.21 10.10 -6.79
N ALA A 83 2.04 10.11 -6.15
CA ALA A 83 1.69 9.12 -5.14
C ALA A 83 1.32 7.78 -5.79
N GLY A 84 1.65 6.67 -5.14
CA GLY A 84 1.15 5.34 -5.47
C GLY A 84 0.08 4.90 -4.48
N ILE A 85 -0.88 4.08 -4.93
CA ILE A 85 -1.88 3.45 -4.07
C ILE A 85 -1.57 1.96 -3.98
N ARG A 86 -1.48 1.45 -2.75
CA ARG A 86 -1.36 0.02 -2.48
C ARG A 86 -2.69 -0.51 -1.94
N ALA A 87 -3.35 -1.38 -2.70
CA ALA A 87 -4.50 -2.14 -2.23
C ALA A 87 -4.02 -3.27 -1.30
N GLN A 88 -3.86 -2.94 -0.02
CA GLN A 88 -3.42 -3.89 1.01
C GLN A 88 -4.63 -4.58 1.62
N ALA A 89 -4.74 -5.90 1.49
CA ALA A 89 -5.79 -6.66 2.13
C ALA A 89 -5.58 -6.69 3.66
N VAL A 90 -6.68 -6.46 4.37
CA VAL A 90 -6.78 -6.49 5.84
C VAL A 90 -7.85 -7.49 6.23
N MET A 91 -7.49 -8.40 7.11
CA MET A 91 -8.39 -9.43 7.64
C MET A 91 -9.28 -8.86 8.74
N LYS A 92 -10.39 -9.55 9.06
CA LYS A 92 -11.34 -9.12 10.11
C LYS A 92 -10.71 -9.00 11.50
N ASP A 93 -9.63 -9.74 11.75
CA ASP A 93 -8.86 -9.68 12.98
C ASP A 93 -7.86 -8.52 13.03
N GLY A 94 -7.68 -7.79 11.92
CA GLY A 94 -6.72 -6.72 11.78
C GLY A 94 -5.33 -7.19 11.33
N ALA A 95 -5.17 -8.44 10.89
CA ALA A 95 -3.93 -8.87 10.25
C ALA A 95 -3.84 -8.28 8.83
N MET A 96 -2.64 -7.81 8.44
CA MET A 96 -2.35 -7.40 7.07
C MET A 96 -1.83 -8.60 6.30
N VAL A 97 -2.38 -8.85 5.11
CA VAL A 97 -1.93 -9.97 4.28
C VAL A 97 -0.62 -9.62 3.58
N HIS A 98 0.45 -10.29 3.96
CA HIS A 98 1.79 -10.00 3.42
C HIS A 98 2.09 -10.70 2.10
N ASP A 99 1.33 -11.72 1.73
CA ASP A 99 1.51 -12.51 0.51
C ASP A 99 0.26 -12.50 -0.37
N PHE A 100 0.26 -13.21 -1.49
CA PHE A 100 -0.90 -13.33 -2.36
C PHE A 100 -2.10 -13.93 -1.61
N LEU A 101 -3.28 -13.34 -1.82
CA LEU A 101 -4.54 -13.87 -1.32
C LEU A 101 -5.41 -14.21 -2.51
N PHE A 102 -5.86 -15.45 -2.59
CA PHE A 102 -6.77 -15.91 -3.64
C PHE A 102 -8.14 -16.24 -3.05
N ALA A 103 -9.19 -15.94 -3.80
CA ALA A 103 -10.54 -16.41 -3.53
C ALA A 103 -11.12 -17.04 -4.79
N SER A 104 -11.64 -18.26 -4.69
CA SER A 104 -12.26 -18.96 -5.81
C SER A 104 -13.78 -18.98 -5.70
N SER A 105 -14.43 -18.96 -6.86
CA SER A 105 -15.84 -19.33 -7.05
C SER A 105 -15.91 -20.44 -8.11
N PRO A 106 -17.08 -21.06 -8.34
CA PRO A 106 -17.21 -22.10 -9.38
C PRO A 106 -16.76 -21.68 -10.78
N ARG A 107 -16.68 -20.37 -11.07
CA ARG A 107 -16.31 -19.86 -12.40
C ARG A 107 -15.28 -18.73 -12.38
N SER A 108 -14.66 -18.45 -11.24
CA SER A 108 -13.69 -17.36 -11.14
C SER A 108 -12.61 -17.62 -10.11
N LEU A 109 -11.42 -17.11 -10.40
CA LEU A 109 -10.32 -16.99 -9.44
C LEU A 109 -10.03 -15.49 -9.25
N HIS A 110 -10.11 -15.00 -8.02
CA HIS A 110 -9.87 -13.62 -7.66
C HIS A 110 -8.52 -13.51 -6.96
N VAL A 111 -7.69 -12.57 -7.41
CA VAL A 111 -6.47 -12.17 -6.71
C VAL A 111 -6.83 -10.99 -5.81
N CYS A 112 -7.04 -11.27 -4.53
CA CYS A 112 -7.53 -10.31 -3.55
C CYS A 112 -6.41 -9.51 -2.86
N ASN A 113 -5.17 -10.00 -2.91
CA ASN A 113 -3.98 -9.30 -2.44
C ASN A 113 -2.79 -9.68 -3.31
N ALA A 114 -1.94 -8.71 -3.64
CA ALA A 114 -0.66 -8.92 -4.32
C ALA A 114 0.37 -7.98 -3.67
N PRO A 115 1.39 -8.51 -2.98
CA PRO A 115 2.34 -7.66 -2.25
C PRO A 115 3.31 -6.95 -3.19
N SER A 116 3.94 -5.86 -2.73
CA SER A 116 5.14 -5.34 -3.39
C SER A 116 6.35 -6.26 -3.08
N PRO A 117 7.20 -6.62 -4.07
CA PRO A 117 7.19 -6.19 -5.46
C PRO A 117 6.50 -7.23 -6.37
N ALA A 118 5.17 -7.14 -6.53
CA ALA A 118 4.41 -7.98 -7.46
C ALA A 118 4.98 -7.91 -8.90
N ALA A 119 5.62 -6.79 -9.26
CA ALA A 119 6.32 -6.64 -10.53
C ALA A 119 7.50 -7.63 -10.68
N THR A 120 8.25 -7.89 -9.60
CA THR A 120 9.38 -8.82 -9.63
C THR A 120 8.91 -10.28 -9.66
N SER A 121 7.77 -10.59 -9.04
CA SER A 121 7.17 -11.93 -9.04
C SER A 121 6.10 -12.14 -10.12
N ALA A 122 5.99 -11.25 -11.11
CA ALA A 122 4.91 -11.25 -12.10
C ALA A 122 4.87 -12.52 -12.96
N LEU A 123 6.02 -13.06 -13.37
CA LEU A 123 6.07 -14.29 -14.17
C LEU A 123 5.75 -15.54 -13.33
N PRO A 124 6.38 -15.77 -12.16
CA PRO A 124 6.00 -16.88 -11.28
C PRO A 124 4.53 -16.87 -10.86
N ILE A 125 3.98 -15.70 -10.52
CA ILE A 125 2.57 -15.62 -10.09
C ILE A 125 1.63 -15.85 -11.27
N GLY A 126 1.98 -15.38 -12.47
CA GLY A 126 1.22 -15.68 -13.68
C GLY A 126 1.11 -17.18 -13.92
N ALA A 127 2.22 -17.90 -13.82
CA ALA A 127 2.24 -19.36 -13.94
C ALA A 127 1.38 -20.03 -12.86
N TYR A 128 1.51 -19.60 -11.60
CA TYR A 128 0.72 -20.10 -10.47
C TYR A 128 -0.79 -19.91 -10.66
N ILE A 129 -1.20 -18.74 -11.17
CA ILE A 129 -2.61 -18.44 -11.48
C ILE A 129 -3.13 -19.37 -12.58
N CYS A 130 -2.36 -19.57 -13.65
CA CYS A 130 -2.74 -20.49 -14.73
C CYS A 130 -2.94 -21.92 -14.21
N GLU A 131 -2.02 -22.40 -13.37
CA GLU A 131 -2.10 -23.74 -12.77
C GLU A 131 -3.36 -23.90 -11.89
N LYS A 132 -3.65 -22.91 -11.03
CA LYS A 132 -4.86 -22.89 -10.20
C LYS A 132 -6.16 -22.94 -11.02
N ILE A 133 -6.20 -22.24 -12.16
CA ILE A 133 -7.37 -22.25 -13.05
C ILE A 133 -7.54 -23.62 -13.70
N ILE A 134 -6.45 -24.24 -14.17
CA ILE A 134 -6.48 -25.57 -14.79
C ILE A 134 -6.93 -26.63 -13.78
N GLU A 135 -6.43 -26.57 -12.53
CA GLU A 135 -6.86 -27.47 -11.44
C GLU A 135 -8.36 -27.35 -11.16
N ALA A 136 -8.90 -26.14 -11.14
CA ALA A 136 -10.31 -25.89 -10.84
C ALA A 136 -11.29 -26.29 -11.96
N GLN A 137 -10.78 -26.58 -13.17
CA GLN A 137 -11.57 -27.03 -14.32
C GLN A 137 -11.69 -28.56 -14.41
N LYS A 138 -10.91 -29.30 -13.61
CA LYS A 138 -11.01 -30.77 -13.50
C LYS A 138 -12.15 -31.16 -12.57
#